data_AF-A0A7J8PF18-F1
#
_entry.id   AF-A0A7J8PF18-F1
#
_cell.length_a   1.000
_cell.length_b   1.000
_cell.length_c   1.000
_cell.angle_alpha   90.00
_cell.angle_beta   90.00
_cell.angle_gamma   90.00
#
_symmetry.space_group_name_H-M   'P 1'
#
loop_
_entity.id
_entity.type
_entity.pdbx_description
1 polymer ?
#
loop_
_entity_poly.entity_id
_entity_poly.type
_entity_poly.pdbx_seq_one_letter_code
_entity_poly.pdbx_strand_id
1 'polypeptide(L)'
;MRLDLIYASVETIYVTIWASPNVSLHLGKVENADEIWKNHVGIRLQPPIGEDRASELGKWQEREVKVSGSSWDVNTIDIAAAGLGWFSLGLKGEATLALWTYDGVEITLREPLVLDRAPFLERPGFWLPKAVSDAIGSQSKLESQKRKKFEESTDDLSEVSA
;
A
#
# COMPACT_ATOMS: atom_id res chain seq x y z
N MET A 1 -7.22 8.43 0.82
CA MET A 1 -6.37 8.78 1.99
C MET A 1 -4.92 8.75 1.56
N ARG A 2 -4.08 9.64 2.08
CA ARG A 2 -2.62 9.70 1.83
C ARG A 2 -1.91 9.97 3.16
N LEU A 3 -0.75 9.35 3.37
CA LEU A 3 0.09 9.57 4.55
C LEU A 3 1.48 10.02 4.08
N ASP A 4 1.87 11.23 4.44
CA ASP A 4 3.17 11.79 4.09
C ASP A 4 4.07 11.82 5.34
N LEU A 5 5.32 11.38 5.21
CA LEU A 5 6.34 11.53 6.25
C LEU A 5 7.03 12.88 6.11
N ILE A 6 6.71 13.82 6.99
CA ILE A 6 7.22 15.20 6.93
C ILE A 6 8.56 15.32 7.65
N TYR A 7 8.67 14.67 8.81
CA TYR A 7 9.88 14.69 9.62
C TYR A 7 10.04 13.36 10.35
N ALA A 8 11.28 12.93 10.52
CA ALA A 8 11.64 11.89 11.47
C ALA A 8 12.96 12.25 12.15
N SER A 9 13.07 12.00 13.44
CA SER A 9 14.32 12.13 14.20
C SER A 9 15.28 10.96 13.95
N VAL A 10 14.89 10.02 13.10
CA VAL A 10 15.58 8.78 12.78
C VAL A 10 15.64 8.60 11.26
N GLU A 11 16.62 7.83 10.79
CA GLU A 11 16.84 7.61 9.36
C GLU A 11 15.74 6.77 8.70
N THR A 12 15.00 5.97 9.46
CA THR A 12 13.99 5.07 8.92
C THR A 12 12.85 4.89 9.94
N ILE A 13 11.64 4.63 9.44
CA ILE A 13 10.48 4.24 10.23
C ILE A 13 9.79 3.07 9.54
N TYR A 14 9.05 2.25 10.30
CA TYR A 14 8.17 1.23 9.74
C TYR A 14 6.72 1.70 9.77
N VAL A 15 6.03 1.53 8.65
CA VAL A 15 4.58 1.75 8.54
C VAL A 15 3.94 0.46 8.01
N THR A 16 3.19 -0.20 8.86
CA THR A 16 2.40 -1.40 8.52
C THR A 16 0.98 -0.95 8.16
N ILE A 17 0.50 -1.31 6.98
CA ILE A 17 -0.83 -0.91 6.50
C ILE A 17 -1.80 -2.07 6.69
N TRP A 18 -2.87 -1.81 7.44
CA TRP A 18 -3.99 -2.73 7.62
C TRP A 18 -5.18 -2.20 6.84
N ALA A 19 -5.48 -2.82 5.70
CA ALA A 19 -6.58 -2.44 4.81
C ALA A 19 -7.11 -3.67 4.07
N SER A 20 -8.24 -3.50 3.37
CA SER A 20 -8.77 -4.54 2.49
C SER A 20 -7.75 -4.91 1.40
N PRO A 21 -7.57 -6.19 1.05
CA PRO A 21 -6.67 -6.61 -0.04
C PRO A 21 -7.13 -6.15 -1.43
N ASN A 22 -8.34 -5.59 -1.52
CA ASN A 22 -8.90 -4.99 -2.73
C ASN A 22 -8.60 -3.50 -2.87
N VAL A 23 -7.95 -2.87 -1.88
CA VAL A 23 -7.46 -1.50 -1.97
C VAL A 23 -6.03 -1.52 -2.48
N SER A 24 -5.74 -0.76 -3.53
CA SER A 24 -4.37 -0.59 -4.01
C SER A 24 -3.59 0.36 -3.11
N LEU A 25 -2.34 0.00 -2.84
CA LEU A 25 -1.41 0.83 -2.07
C LEU A 25 -0.37 1.42 -3.03
N HIS A 26 -0.13 2.72 -2.90
CA HIS A 26 0.78 3.44 -3.77
C HIS A 26 1.87 4.08 -2.93
N LEU A 27 3.13 3.79 -3.24
CA LEU A 27 4.29 4.34 -2.54
C LEU A 27 5.05 5.27 -3.48
N GLY A 28 5.30 6.50 -3.03
CA GLY A 28 5.96 7.53 -3.81
C GLY A 28 6.72 8.50 -2.92
N LYS A 29 7.31 9.52 -3.54
CA LYS A 29 7.98 10.61 -2.83
C LYS A 29 6.96 11.69 -2.47
N VAL A 30 7.22 12.44 -1.40
CA VAL A 30 6.31 13.51 -0.98
C VAL A 30 6.35 14.67 -1.98
N GLU A 31 7.53 14.94 -2.55
CA GLU A 31 7.77 16.06 -3.49
C GLU A 31 6.85 16.05 -4.72
N ASN A 32 6.38 14.88 -5.17
CA ASN A 32 5.48 14.75 -6.31
C ASN A 32 4.07 14.24 -5.93
N ALA A 33 3.76 14.16 -4.64
CA ALA A 33 2.51 13.58 -4.16
C ALA A 33 1.26 14.35 -4.63
N ASP A 34 1.32 15.68 -4.66
CA ASP A 34 0.20 16.52 -5.11
C ASP A 34 -0.03 16.45 -6.62
N GLU A 35 1.05 16.41 -7.40
CA GLU A 35 0.98 16.22 -8.85
C GLU A 35 0.38 14.83 -9.18
N ILE A 36 0.88 13.78 -8.51
CA ILE A 36 0.35 12.42 -8.66
C ILE A 36 -1.14 12.38 -8.30
N TRP A 37 -1.53 13.00 -7.17
CA TRP A 37 -2.93 13.06 -6.77
C TRP A 37 -3.80 13.74 -7.84
N LYS A 38 -3.43 14.95 -8.24
CA LYS A 38 -4.19 15.75 -9.21
C LYS A 38 -4.34 15.05 -10.57
N ASN A 39 -3.28 14.42 -11.06
CA ASN A 39 -3.25 13.84 -12.41
C ASN A 39 -3.81 12.42 -12.49
N HIS A 40 -3.98 11.73 -11.35
CA HIS A 40 -4.30 10.30 -11.35
C HIS A 40 -5.45 9.87 -10.44
N VAL A 41 -6.02 10.77 -9.62
CA VAL A 41 -7.25 10.49 -8.87
C VAL A 41 -8.39 10.11 -9.82
N GLY A 42 -9.11 9.03 -9.49
CA GLY A 42 -10.17 8.53 -10.38
C GLY A 42 -9.69 7.61 -11.50
N ILE A 43 -8.39 7.63 -11.84
CA ILE A 43 -7.82 6.88 -12.98
C ILE A 43 -6.90 5.75 -12.50
N ARG A 44 -5.78 6.11 -11.84
CA ARG A 44 -4.83 5.13 -11.27
C ARG A 44 -4.91 5.06 -9.77
N LEU A 45 -5.23 6.18 -9.12
CA LEU A 45 -5.54 6.23 -7.69
C LEU A 45 -7.04 5.97 -7.55
N GLN A 46 -7.37 4.68 -7.44
CA GLN A 46 -8.73 4.20 -7.27
C GLN A 46 -8.82 3.37 -5.99
N PRO A 47 -9.95 3.43 -5.26
CA PRO A 47 -11.15 4.25 -5.50
C PRO A 47 -10.96 5.75 -5.14
N PRO A 48 -11.84 6.67 -5.61
CA PRO A 48 -13.03 6.44 -6.46
C PRO A 48 -12.68 6.14 -7.93
N ILE A 49 -13.64 5.67 -8.72
CA ILE A 49 -13.47 5.39 -10.16
C ILE A 49 -14.12 6.52 -10.95
N GLY A 50 -13.36 7.20 -11.81
CA GLY A 50 -13.79 8.35 -12.58
C GLY A 50 -13.24 9.67 -12.04
N GLU A 51 -12.74 10.52 -12.93
CA GLU A 51 -12.01 11.76 -12.60
C GLU A 51 -12.86 12.75 -11.78
N ASP A 52 -14.15 12.86 -12.10
CA ASP A 52 -15.05 13.82 -11.45
C ASP A 52 -15.47 13.38 -10.03
N ARG A 53 -15.38 12.08 -9.73
CA ARG A 53 -15.92 11.49 -8.49
C ARG A 53 -15.17 11.93 -7.25
N ALA A 54 -13.90 12.31 -7.37
CA ALA A 54 -13.10 12.80 -6.25
C ALA A 54 -13.68 14.09 -5.65
N SER A 55 -14.21 14.97 -6.50
CA SER A 55 -14.80 16.24 -6.08
C SER A 55 -16.10 16.06 -5.27
N GLU A 56 -16.78 14.92 -5.44
CA GLU A 56 -18.02 14.60 -4.75
C GLU A 56 -17.79 14.09 -3.31
N LEU A 57 -16.57 13.70 -2.97
CA LEU A 57 -16.23 13.12 -1.66
C LEU A 57 -16.06 14.17 -0.56
N GLY A 58 -16.15 15.45 -0.91
CA GLY A 58 -15.98 16.56 0.01
C GLY A 58 -14.62 17.24 -0.10
N LYS A 59 -14.22 17.91 0.97
CA LYS A 59 -12.97 18.68 1.04
C LYS A 59 -11.81 17.76 1.40
N TRP A 60 -10.83 17.70 0.52
CA TRP A 60 -9.54 17.07 0.80
C TRP A 60 -8.73 17.93 1.78
N GLN A 61 -8.45 17.41 2.97
CA GLN A 61 -7.83 18.16 4.07
C GLN A 61 -6.65 17.40 4.67
N GLU A 62 -5.68 18.19 5.12
CA GLU A 62 -4.50 17.73 5.85
C GLU A 62 -4.76 17.73 7.36
N ARG A 63 -4.25 16.70 8.05
CA ARG A 63 -4.14 16.65 9.50
C ARG A 63 -2.73 16.23 9.90
N GLU A 64 -2.06 17.09 10.67
CA GLU A 64 -0.77 16.76 11.27
C GLU A 64 -0.93 15.72 12.40
N VAL A 65 -0.07 14.71 12.41
CA VAL A 65 0.03 13.71 13.47
C VAL A 65 1.47 13.59 13.90
N LYS A 66 1.72 13.83 15.20
CA LYS A 66 3.03 13.62 15.82
C LYS A 66 3.03 12.29 16.56
N VAL A 67 4.05 11.50 16.33
CA VAL A 67 4.22 10.18 16.96
C VAL A 67 5.60 10.07 17.57
N SER A 68 5.70 9.36 18.69
CA SER A 68 6.96 9.07 19.37
C SER A 68 6.96 7.63 19.83
N GLY A 69 8.00 6.86 19.50
CA GLY A 69 8.16 5.46 19.88
C GLY A 69 9.51 5.15 20.50
N SER A 70 9.57 4.06 21.26
CA SER A 70 10.76 3.65 22.00
C SER A 70 11.44 2.40 21.43
N SER A 71 10.82 1.75 20.44
CA SER A 71 11.26 0.46 19.92
C SER A 71 11.12 0.37 18.41
N TRP A 72 12.08 -0.30 17.80
CA TRP A 72 12.07 -0.66 16.39
C TRP A 72 11.25 -1.92 16.11
N ASP A 73 11.10 -2.79 17.11
CA ASP A 73 10.61 -4.15 16.90
C ASP A 73 9.11 -4.32 17.11
N VAL A 74 8.48 -3.35 17.78
CA VAL A 74 7.04 -3.33 18.04
C VAL A 74 6.43 -2.04 17.54
N ASN A 75 5.23 -2.15 16.97
CA ASN A 75 4.45 -0.97 16.65
C ASN A 75 4.14 -0.20 17.94
N THR A 76 4.13 1.13 17.83
CA THR A 76 3.96 2.09 18.93
C THR A 76 2.56 2.71 18.90
N ILE A 77 2.02 3.00 17.71
CA ILE A 77 0.73 3.67 17.58
C ILE A 77 0.01 3.24 16.30
N ASP A 78 -1.31 3.12 16.40
CA ASP A 78 -2.21 2.99 15.26
C ASP A 78 -2.86 4.34 14.93
N ILE A 79 -2.80 4.74 13.66
CA ILE A 79 -3.59 5.83 13.08
C ILE A 79 -4.75 5.19 12.32
N ALA A 80 -5.91 5.08 12.96
CA ALA A 80 -7.09 4.41 12.42
C ALA A 80 -7.99 5.40 11.66
N ALA A 81 -8.39 5.01 10.45
CA ALA A 81 -9.32 5.72 9.60
C ALA A 81 -10.61 4.91 9.45
N ALA A 82 -11.73 5.50 9.89
CA ALA A 82 -13.03 4.84 9.90
C ALA A 82 -13.42 4.33 8.50
N GLY A 83 -13.86 3.06 8.43
CA GLY A 83 -14.32 2.43 7.20
C GLY A 83 -13.24 1.96 6.21
N LEU A 84 -11.95 2.26 6.46
CA LEU A 84 -10.87 1.88 5.55
C LEU A 84 -9.84 0.93 6.19
N GLY A 85 -9.40 1.24 7.42
CA GLY A 85 -8.32 0.49 8.06
C GLY A 85 -7.45 1.38 8.95
N TRP A 86 -6.18 1.02 9.11
CA TRP A 86 -5.23 1.81 9.90
C TRP A 86 -3.77 1.68 9.44
N PHE A 87 -2.98 2.69 9.79
CA PHE A 87 -1.52 2.63 9.74
C PHE A 87 -1.00 2.28 11.12
N SER A 88 -0.12 1.29 11.23
CA SER A 88 0.57 0.96 12.47
C SER A 88 2.04 1.33 12.34
N LEU A 89 2.55 2.18 13.24
CA LEU A 89 3.89 2.75 13.12
C LEU A 89 4.86 2.15 14.15
N GLY A 90 6.02 1.70 13.67
CA GLY A 90 7.14 1.27 14.49
C GLY A 90 8.36 2.17 14.28
N LEU A 91 8.83 2.81 15.35
CA LEU A 91 10.01 3.67 15.34
C LEU A 91 10.60 3.81 16.75
N LYS A 92 11.91 4.05 16.83
CA LYS A 92 12.60 4.46 18.07
C LYS A 92 13.06 5.91 17.95
N GLY A 93 12.13 6.83 18.14
CA GLY A 93 12.33 8.26 17.95
C GLY A 93 11.00 8.98 17.76
N GLU A 94 11.06 10.14 17.14
CA GLU A 94 9.89 10.98 16.86
C GLU A 94 9.68 11.11 15.34
N ALA A 95 8.42 11.22 14.94
CA ALA A 95 8.07 11.54 13.56
C ALA A 95 6.84 12.45 13.50
N THR A 96 6.82 13.30 12.48
CA THR A 96 5.67 14.13 12.12
C THR A 96 5.16 13.66 10.77
N LEU A 97 3.87 13.38 10.71
CA LEU A 97 3.17 12.86 9.55
C LEU A 97 2.07 13.83 9.15
N ALA A 98 1.84 13.97 7.84
CA ALA A 98 0.66 14.64 7.32
C ALA A 98 -0.30 13.59 6.79
N LEU A 99 -1.46 13.44 7.44
CA LEU A 99 -2.52 12.55 7.02
C LEU A 99 -3.55 13.34 6.21
N TRP A 100 -3.70 12.98 4.94
CA TRP A 100 -4.67 13.59 4.04
C TRP A 100 -5.89 12.68 3.85
N THR A 101 -7.06 13.25 4.08
CA THR A 101 -8.35 12.56 3.90
C THR A 101 -9.46 13.56 3.57
N TYR A 102 -10.64 13.06 3.21
CA TYR A 102 -11.82 13.88 3.02
C TYR A 102 -12.45 14.26 4.37
N ASP A 103 -13.12 15.42 4.42
CA ASP A 103 -13.88 15.85 5.59
C ASP A 103 -14.99 14.85 5.95
N GLY A 104 -15.27 14.76 7.25
CA GLY A 104 -16.21 13.78 7.79
C GLY A 104 -15.63 12.38 8.01
N VAL A 105 -14.44 12.05 7.47
CA VAL A 105 -13.75 10.80 7.81
C VAL A 105 -13.15 10.90 9.22
N GLU A 106 -13.61 10.06 10.13
CA GLU A 106 -13.10 10.01 11.50
C GLU A 106 -11.72 9.35 11.54
N ILE A 107 -10.77 10.04 12.18
CA ILE A 107 -9.41 9.57 12.43
C ILE A 107 -9.16 9.47 13.93
N THR A 108 -8.80 8.28 14.39
CA THR A 108 -8.50 7.96 15.79
C THR A 108 -7.06 7.51 15.95
N LEU A 109 -6.38 8.04 16.96
CA LEU A 109 -5.08 7.53 17.42
C LEU A 109 -5.32 6.56 18.58
N ARG A 110 -4.74 5.37 18.52
CA ARG A 110 -4.93 4.33 19.54
C ARG A 110 -3.68 3.49 19.76
N GLU A 111 -3.69 2.72 20.84
CA GLU A 111 -2.70 1.67 21.06
C GLU A 111 -2.74 0.62 19.93
N PRO A 112 -1.59 0.11 19.47
CA PRO A 112 -1.54 -0.87 18.39
C PRO A 112 -2.28 -2.16 18.73
N LEU A 113 -3.20 -2.55 17.85
CA LEU A 113 -3.89 -3.83 18.00
C LEU A 113 -3.03 -5.03 17.60
N VAL A 114 -2.04 -4.79 16.74
CA VAL A 114 -1.07 -5.80 16.30
C VAL A 114 0.33 -5.20 16.40
N LEU A 115 1.19 -5.86 17.18
CA LEU A 115 2.55 -5.39 17.44
C LEU A 115 3.52 -5.75 16.30
N ASP A 116 3.19 -6.79 15.53
CA ASP A 116 4.01 -7.29 14.43
C ASP A 116 3.99 -6.33 13.24
N ARG A 117 5.11 -6.34 12.51
CA ARG A 117 5.28 -5.58 11.25
C ARG A 117 4.75 -6.38 10.07
N ALA A 118 4.45 -5.69 8.97
CA ALA A 118 4.18 -6.35 7.69
C ALA A 118 5.33 -7.32 7.33
N PRO A 119 5.05 -8.55 6.88
CA PRO A 119 6.09 -9.53 6.55
C PRO A 119 6.80 -9.25 5.21
N PHE A 120 6.36 -8.23 4.47
CA PHE A 120 6.95 -7.79 3.21
C PHE A 120 6.88 -6.26 3.13
N LEU A 121 7.76 -5.68 2.31
CA LEU A 121 7.80 -4.25 2.04
C LEU A 121 7.10 -3.94 0.73
N GLU A 122 6.31 -2.87 0.73
CA GLU A 122 5.77 -2.29 -0.49
C GLU A 122 6.90 -1.67 -1.33
N ARG A 123 6.75 -1.74 -2.66
CA ARG A 123 7.69 -1.17 -3.60
C ARG A 123 7.18 0.17 -4.12
N PRO A 124 8.03 1.12 -4.51
CA PRO A 124 7.58 2.36 -5.12
C PRO A 124 6.77 2.13 -6.41
N GLY A 125 5.75 2.95 -6.65
CA GLY A 125 4.96 2.97 -7.89
C GLY A 125 3.45 2.75 -7.73
N PHE A 126 2.77 2.63 -8.87
CA PHE A 126 1.36 2.27 -8.92
C PHE A 126 1.20 0.75 -8.84
N TRP A 127 0.38 0.27 -7.91
CA TRP A 127 0.12 -1.15 -7.73
C TRP A 127 -1.34 -1.47 -7.96
N LEU A 128 -1.57 -2.67 -8.48
CA LEU A 128 -2.89 -3.27 -8.45
C LEU A 128 -3.17 -3.77 -7.02
N PRO A 129 -4.45 -3.92 -6.64
CA PRO A 129 -4.79 -4.57 -5.39
C PRO A 129 -4.11 -5.92 -5.26
N LYS A 130 -3.71 -6.29 -4.03
CA LYS A 130 -2.96 -7.52 -3.78
C LYS A 130 -3.67 -8.75 -4.32
N ALA A 131 -4.99 -8.83 -4.13
CA ALA A 131 -5.81 -9.92 -4.66
C ALA A 131 -5.68 -10.07 -6.19
N VAL A 132 -5.59 -8.95 -6.92
CA VAL A 132 -5.42 -8.94 -8.39
C VAL A 132 -3.98 -9.32 -8.76
N SER A 133 -2.98 -8.77 -8.05
CA SER A 133 -1.57 -9.08 -8.29
C SER A 133 -1.28 -10.57 -8.08
N ASP A 134 -1.79 -11.16 -7.00
CA ASP A 134 -1.65 -12.59 -6.69
C ASP A 134 -2.33 -13.46 -7.73
N ALA A 135 -3.53 -13.07 -8.21
CA ALA A 135 -4.23 -13.79 -9.27
C ALA A 135 -3.42 -13.82 -10.58
N ILE A 136 -2.90 -12.67 -11.05
CA ILE A 136 -2.06 -12.58 -12.25
C ILE A 136 -0.76 -13.39 -12.07
N GLY A 137 -0.14 -13.29 -10.88
CA GLY A 137 1.06 -14.06 -10.55
C GLY A 137 0.82 -15.58 -10.58
N SER A 138 -0.34 -16.05 -10.11
CA SER A 138 -0.70 -17.46 -10.15
C SER A 138 -0.93 -17.97 -11.57
N GLN A 139 -1.64 -17.18 -12.41
CA GLN A 139 -1.90 -17.51 -13.81
C GLN A 139 -0.61 -17.60 -14.62
N SER A 140 0.29 -16.62 -14.49
CA SER A 140 1.57 -16.63 -15.21
C SER A 140 2.46 -17.82 -14.83
N LYS A 141 2.48 -18.22 -13.55
CA LYS A 141 3.18 -19.44 -13.10
C LYS A 141 2.58 -20.71 -13.72
N LEU A 142 1.26 -20.82 -13.76
CA LEU A 142 0.56 -21.96 -14.38
C LEU A 142 0.85 -22.05 -15.88
N GLU A 143 0.82 -20.93 -16.59
CA GLU A 143 1.16 -20.88 -18.02
C GLU A 143 2.62 -21.26 -18.28
N SER A 144 3.56 -20.76 -17.48
CA SER A 144 4.98 -21.13 -17.59
C SER A 144 5.20 -22.63 -17.36
N GLN A 145 4.54 -23.23 -16.36
CA GLN A 145 4.61 -24.68 -16.11
C GLN A 145 4.00 -25.49 -17.25
N LYS A 146 2.89 -25.03 -17.84
CA LYS A 146 2.30 -25.68 -19.03
C LYS A 146 3.25 -25.63 -20.23
N ARG A 147 3.90 -24.50 -20.48
CA ARG A 147 4.88 -24.36 -21.57
C ARG A 147 6.06 -25.30 -21.38
N LYS A 148 6.64 -25.35 -20.17
CA LYS A 148 7.74 -26.28 -19.86
C LYS A 148 7.36 -27.74 -20.07
N LYS A 149 6.18 -28.17 -19.60
CA LYS A 149 5.69 -29.54 -19.84
C LYS A 149 5.47 -29.85 -21.32
N PHE A 150 5.03 -28.86 -22.10
CA PHE A 150 4.84 -29.02 -23.53
C PHE A 150 6.19 -29.17 -24.26
N GLU A 151 7.17 -28.32 -23.92
CA GLU A 151 8.55 -28.38 -24.43
C GLU A 151 9.22 -29.73 -24.10
N GLU A 152 9.12 -30.20 -22.85
CA GLU A 152 9.62 -31.52 -22.43
C GLU A 152 8.95 -32.66 -23.21
N SER A 153 7.63 -32.60 -23.42
CA SER A 153 6.91 -33.63 -24.18
C SER A 153 7.24 -33.67 -25.68
N THR A 154 7.60 -32.52 -26.27
CA THR A 154 8.02 -32.45 -27.67
C THR A 154 9.42 -32.96 -27.90
N ASP A 155 10.33 -32.73 -26.94
CA ASP A 155 11.69 -33.30 -26.99
C ASP A 155 11.64 -34.83 -26.86
N ASP A 156 10.83 -35.37 -25.94
CA ASP A 156 10.63 -36.82 -25.77
C ASP A 156 10.11 -37.51 -27.04
N LEU A 157 9.19 -36.88 -27.78
CA LEU A 157 8.65 -37.43 -29.04
C LEU A 157 9.67 -37.40 -30.19
N SER A 158 10.63 -36.47 -30.13
CA SER A 158 11.68 -36.32 -31.13
C SER A 158 12.81 -37.34 -30.96
N GLU A 159 13.09 -37.77 -29.72
CA GLU A 159 14.09 -38.82 -29.42
C GLU A 159 13.62 -40.24 -29.78
N VAL A 160 12.31 -40.51 -29.74
CA VAL A 160 11.75 -41.84 -30.07
C VAL A 160 11.64 -42.10 -31.58
N SER A 161 11.82 -41.05 -32.41
CA SER A 161 11.66 -41.11 -33.87
C SER A 161 12.99 -41.20 -34.64
N ALA A 162 14.13 -41.42 -33.96
CA ALA A 162 15.47 -41.52 -34.54
C ALA A 162 16.04 -42.95 -34.57
#